data_AF-A0A2N1JPX1-F1
#
_entry.id   AF-A0A2N1JPX1-F1
#
_cell.length_a   1.000
_cell.length_b   1.000
_cell.length_c   1.000
_cell.angle_alpha   90.00
_cell.angle_beta   90.00
_cell.angle_gamma   90.00
#
_symmetry.space_group_name_H-M   'P 1'
#
loop_
_entity.id
_entity.type
_entity.pdbx_description
1 polymer ?
#
loop_
_entity_poly.entity_id
_entity_poly.type
_entity_poly.pdbx_seq_one_letter_code
_entity_poly.pdbx_strand_id
1 'polypeptide(L)'
;IKLKNAVFQIIDKDGKEVGKLTTDENGKTTSELLLLGKYTIKEIKAPEGYMLLKDPIEVEVSSPLQKITVENTKNGWNIPHTGGIGTTLFYLIGMIIMVAALVVFFRKRVTNK
;
A
#
# COMPACT_ATOMS: atom_id res chain seq x y z
N ILE A 1 15.40 0.97 10.91
CA ILE A 1 15.87 0.07 9.81
C ILE A 1 16.34 0.96 8.67
N LYS A 2 17.45 0.61 8.00
CA LYS A 2 17.91 1.31 6.80
C LYS A 2 17.32 0.63 5.57
N LEU A 3 16.91 1.43 4.57
CA LEU A 3 16.12 0.96 3.43
C LEU A 3 16.93 1.04 2.14
N LYS A 4 17.38 -0.12 1.66
CA LYS A 4 18.17 -0.25 0.44
C LYS A 4 17.32 -0.44 -0.81
N ASN A 5 17.88 -0.13 -1.98
CA ASN A 5 17.27 -0.34 -3.28
C ASN A 5 15.96 0.41 -3.52
N ALA A 6 15.68 1.47 -2.73
CA ALA A 6 14.62 2.42 -3.04
C ALA A 6 15.10 3.32 -4.18
N VAL A 7 14.23 3.60 -5.15
CA VAL A 7 14.58 4.39 -6.33
C VAL A 7 13.72 5.65 -6.35
N PHE A 8 14.38 6.79 -6.45
CA PHE A 8 13.79 8.11 -6.51
C PHE A 8 14.10 8.79 -7.83
N GLN A 9 13.15 9.57 -8.32
CA GLN A 9 13.26 10.44 -9.48
C GLN A 9 13.27 11.89 -9.01
N ILE A 10 14.15 12.72 -9.56
CA ILE A 10 14.21 14.15 -9.30
C ILE A 10 13.60 14.87 -10.50
N ILE A 11 12.61 15.70 -10.23
CA ILE A 11 11.84 16.44 -11.24
C ILE A 11 12.03 17.93 -10.96
N ASP A 12 12.31 18.73 -11.98
CA ASP A 12 12.39 20.19 -11.85
C ASP A 12 11.01 20.86 -11.83
N LYS A 13 11.00 22.19 -11.65
CA LYS A 13 9.77 23.01 -11.67
C LYS A 13 8.99 22.93 -12.99
N ASP A 14 9.64 22.53 -14.09
CA ASP A 14 9.04 22.43 -15.42
C ASP A 14 8.51 21.00 -15.68
N GLY A 15 8.61 20.10 -14.70
CA GLY A 15 8.16 18.72 -14.79
C GLY A 15 9.14 17.79 -15.49
N LYS A 16 10.38 18.24 -15.75
CA LYS A 16 11.41 17.45 -16.43
C LYS A 16 12.19 16.62 -15.43
N GLU A 17 12.42 15.35 -15.76
CA GLU A 17 13.35 14.51 -15.01
C GLU A 17 14.78 15.01 -15.21
N VAL A 18 15.41 15.38 -14.09
CA VAL A 18 16.78 15.89 -14.04
C VAL A 18 17.75 14.92 -13.37
N GLY A 19 17.25 13.83 -12.79
CA GLY A 19 18.10 12.81 -12.20
C GLY A 19 17.34 11.66 -11.56
N LYS A 20 18.08 10.60 -11.23
CA LYS A 20 17.57 9.39 -10.60
C LYS A 20 18.52 8.91 -9.53
N LEU A 21 17.99 8.61 -8.35
CA LEU A 21 18.74 8.22 -7.17
C LEU A 21 18.33 6.82 -6.74
N THR A 22 19.30 6.01 -6.34
CA THR A 22 19.05 4.70 -5.73
C THR A 22 19.72 4.64 -4.37
N THR A 23 19.01 4.17 -3.36
CA THR A 23 19.56 4.03 -2.02
C THR A 23 20.49 2.83 -1.90
N ASP A 24 21.63 3.04 -1.24
CA ASP A 24 22.62 2.01 -0.96
C ASP A 24 22.19 1.07 0.18
N GLU A 25 23.05 0.12 0.54
CA GLU A 25 22.85 -0.80 1.66
C GLU A 25 22.63 -0.08 3.02
N ASN A 26 23.08 1.18 3.14
CA ASN A 26 22.89 2.02 4.32
C ASN A 26 21.63 2.90 4.24
N GLY A 27 20.84 2.77 3.17
CA GLY A 27 19.65 3.58 2.90
C GLY A 27 19.96 5.05 2.61
N LYS A 28 21.15 5.33 2.06
CA LYS A 28 21.62 6.67 1.70
C LYS A 28 21.80 6.76 0.20
N THR A 29 21.62 7.97 -0.32
CA THR A 29 21.91 8.32 -1.70
C THR A 29 22.20 9.81 -1.76
N THR A 30 22.95 10.24 -2.76
CA THR A 30 23.33 11.65 -2.96
C THR A 30 23.07 11.99 -4.41
N SER A 31 22.41 13.12 -4.67
CA SER A 31 22.23 13.59 -6.03
C SER A 31 23.52 14.12 -6.62
N GLU A 32 23.56 14.16 -7.94
CA GLU A 32 24.55 14.96 -8.66
C GLU A 32 24.33 16.46 -8.39
N LEU A 33 25.21 17.28 -8.94
CA LEU A 33 25.19 18.72 -8.73
C LEU A 33 23.89 19.32 -9.32
N LEU A 34 23.01 19.78 -8.45
CA LEU A 34 21.77 20.47 -8.83
C LEU A 34 21.96 21.98 -8.67
N LEU A 35 21.32 22.74 -9.56
CA LEU A 35 21.27 24.20 -9.43
C LEU A 35 20.38 24.59 -8.26
N LEU A 36 20.54 25.83 -7.79
CA LEU A 36 19.65 26.38 -6.77
C LEU A 36 18.23 26.49 -7.36
N GLY A 37 17.24 25.96 -6.63
CA GLY A 37 15.87 25.93 -7.12
C GLY A 37 14.98 24.92 -6.41
N LYS A 38 13.74 24.80 -6.89
CA LYS A 38 12.73 23.88 -6.39
C LYS A 38 12.70 22.61 -7.23
N TYR A 39 12.67 21.48 -6.53
CA TYR A 39 12.63 20.14 -7.11
C TYR A 39 11.60 19.28 -6.40
N THR A 40 11.12 18.30 -7.12
CA THR A 40 10.20 17.28 -6.61
C THR A 40 10.91 15.94 -6.65
N ILE A 41 11.06 15.31 -5.49
CA ILE A 41 11.61 13.97 -5.34
C ILE A 41 10.44 12.99 -5.26
N LYS A 42 10.34 12.11 -6.26
CA LYS A 42 9.28 11.10 -6.36
C LYS A 42 9.87 9.72 -6.18
N GLU A 43 9.37 8.93 -5.22
CA GLU A 43 9.73 7.51 -5.14
C GLU A 43 9.05 6.77 -6.31
N ILE A 44 9.83 6.09 -7.14
CA ILE A 44 9.34 5.28 -8.26
C ILE A 44 9.40 3.79 -7.96
N LYS A 45 10.22 3.39 -6.99
CA LYS A 45 10.35 2.00 -6.54
C LYS A 45 10.58 1.98 -5.03
N ALA A 46 9.66 1.35 -4.33
CA ALA A 46 9.77 1.09 -2.91
C ALA A 46 10.84 0.02 -2.62
N PRO A 47 11.50 0.09 -1.46
CA PRO A 47 12.31 -0.99 -0.93
C PRO A 47 11.44 -2.21 -0.58
N GLU A 48 12.06 -3.39 -0.52
CA GLU A 48 11.35 -4.65 -0.30
C GLU A 48 10.57 -4.66 1.02
N GLY A 49 9.28 -5.04 0.96
CA GLY A 49 8.40 -5.09 2.12
C GLY A 49 7.83 -3.75 2.58
N TYR A 50 8.02 -2.67 1.81
CA TYR A 50 7.45 -1.34 2.06
C TYR A 50 6.48 -0.95 0.95
N MET A 51 5.58 -0.01 1.26
CA MET A 51 4.67 0.58 0.29
C MET A 51 5.40 1.63 -0.54
N LEU A 52 4.92 1.88 -1.76
CA LEU A 52 5.40 3.01 -2.55
C LEU A 52 4.85 4.31 -1.96
N LEU A 53 5.71 5.30 -1.74
CA LEU A 53 5.30 6.63 -1.31
C LEU A 53 4.40 7.25 -2.39
N LYS A 54 3.18 7.61 -2.00
CA LYS A 54 2.20 8.23 -2.90
C LYS A 54 2.44 9.71 -3.10
N ASP A 55 2.84 10.37 -2.02
CA ASP A 55 3.03 11.81 -2.00
C ASP A 55 4.47 12.15 -2.36
N PRO A 56 4.69 12.97 -3.41
CA PRO A 56 6.02 13.41 -3.76
C PRO A 56 6.57 14.39 -2.71
N ILE A 57 7.89 14.50 -2.62
CA ILE A 57 8.58 15.33 -1.64
C ILE A 57 9.10 16.57 -2.34
N GLU A 58 8.62 17.74 -1.95
CA GLU A 58 9.11 19.01 -2.47
C GLU A 58 10.33 19.47 -1.69
N VAL A 59 11.36 19.87 -2.43
CA VAL A 59 12.66 20.26 -1.89
C VAL A 59 13.11 21.55 -2.54
N GLU A 60 13.53 22.50 -1.73
CA GLU A 60 14.18 23.73 -2.20
C GLU A 60 15.68 23.67 -1.88
N VAL A 61 16.49 23.57 -2.94
CA VAL A 61 17.93 23.57 -2.87
C VAL A 61 18.40 25.02 -2.77
N SER A 62 18.62 25.46 -1.53
CA SER A 62 19.12 26.81 -1.19
C SER A 62 20.57 26.82 -0.69
N SER A 63 21.14 25.65 -0.41
CA SER A 63 22.49 25.48 0.11
C SER A 63 23.22 24.33 -0.62
N PRO A 64 24.56 24.35 -0.66
CA PRO A 64 25.34 23.34 -1.38
C PRO A 64 25.23 21.92 -0.78
N LEU A 65 24.77 21.78 0.46
CA LEU A 65 24.56 20.50 1.09
C LEU A 65 23.30 20.52 1.96
N GLN A 66 22.27 19.81 1.52
CA GLN A 66 21.02 19.65 2.24
C GLN A 66 20.79 18.16 2.53
N LYS A 67 20.52 17.81 3.79
CA LYS A 67 20.20 16.45 4.20
C LYS A 67 18.70 16.31 4.36
N ILE A 68 18.12 15.34 3.65
CA ILE A 68 16.68 15.07 3.65
C ILE A 68 16.49 13.62 4.05
N THR A 69 15.58 13.38 4.98
CA THR A 69 15.23 12.03 5.42
C THR A 69 13.85 11.70 4.86
N VAL A 70 13.77 10.60 4.13
CA VAL A 70 12.51 10.06 3.60
C VAL A 70 12.14 8.84 4.43
N GLU A 71 10.93 8.84 4.99
CA GLU A 71 10.38 7.71 5.70
C GLU A 71 9.45 6.90 4.79
N ASN A 72 9.49 5.58 4.93
CA ASN A 72 8.61 4.69 4.18
C ASN A 72 7.77 3.82 5.12
N THR A 73 6.53 3.56 4.73
CA THR A 73 5.57 2.78 5.50
C THR A 73 5.68 1.31 5.11
N LYS A 74 5.85 0.41 6.09
CA LYS A 74 5.87 -1.04 5.83
C LYS A 74 4.58 -1.49 5.18
N ASN A 75 4.69 -2.47 4.28
CA ASN A 75 3.55 -3.13 3.67
C ASN A 75 2.86 -4.02 4.72
N GLY A 76 1.97 -3.42 5.51
CA GLY A 76 1.22 -4.10 6.56
C GLY A 76 -0.04 -4.77 6.01
N TRP A 77 0.08 -5.82 5.20
CA TRP A 77 -1.07 -6.67 4.90
C TRP A 77 -1.33 -7.63 6.06
N ASN A 78 -1.83 -7.12 7.19
CA ASN A 78 -2.65 -7.94 8.07
C ASN A 78 -4.02 -8.03 7.41
N ILE A 79 -4.22 -9.06 6.59
CA ILE A 79 -5.54 -9.35 6.03
C ILE A 79 -6.49 -9.46 7.23
N PRO A 80 -7.56 -8.64 7.32
CA PRO A 80 -8.49 -8.79 8.42
C PRO A 80 -9.03 -10.21 8.40
N HIS A 81 -9.11 -10.83 9.57
CA HIS A 81 -9.89 -12.05 9.74
C HIS A 81 -11.34 -11.66 9.41
N THR A 82 -11.76 -11.90 8.17
CA THR A 82 -13.12 -11.57 7.71
C THR A 82 -13.99 -12.78 8.01
N GLY A 83 -15.08 -12.51 8.72
CA GLY A 83 -15.89 -13.55 9.35
C GLY A 83 -15.88 -13.49 10.87
N GLY A 84 -16.06 -12.29 11.43
CA GLY A 84 -16.33 -12.15 12.87
C GLY A 84 -17.66 -12.80 13.27
N ILE A 85 -18.10 -12.57 14.51
CA ILE A 85 -19.33 -13.15 15.10
C ILE A 85 -20.59 -12.94 14.23
N GLY A 86 -20.62 -11.93 13.36
CA GLY A 86 -21.74 -11.73 12.43
C GLY A 86 -21.95 -12.89 11.44
N THR A 87 -20.90 -13.54 10.93
CA THR A 87 -21.07 -14.62 9.92
C THR A 87 -21.62 -15.90 10.53
N THR A 88 -21.27 -16.22 11.78
CA THR A 88 -21.82 -17.40 12.47
C THR A 88 -23.34 -17.27 12.66
N LEU A 89 -23.84 -16.06 12.95
CA LEU A 89 -25.27 -15.79 13.04
C LEU A 89 -25.98 -16.00 11.69
N PHE A 90 -25.42 -15.49 10.59
CA PHE A 90 -26.00 -15.66 9.26
C PHE A 90 -26.03 -17.14 8.81
N TYR A 91 -24.96 -17.91 9.07
CA TYR A 91 -24.95 -19.34 8.76
C TYR A 91 -25.96 -20.12 9.60
N LEU A 92 -26.12 -19.80 10.89
CA LEU A 92 -27.08 -20.48 11.75
C LEU A 92 -28.52 -20.23 11.28
N ILE A 93 -28.87 -18.97 11.01
CA ILE A 93 -30.19 -18.59 10.50
C ILE A 93 -30.43 -19.24 9.14
N GLY A 94 -29.45 -19.19 8.23
CA GLY A 94 -29.52 -19.83 6.92
C GLY A 94 -29.73 -21.34 7.00
N MET A 95 -29.01 -22.02 7.90
CA MET A 95 -29.15 -23.46 8.13
C MET A 95 -30.55 -23.82 8.69
N ILE A 96 -31.08 -23.03 9.63
CA ILE A 96 -32.43 -23.24 10.17
C ILE A 96 -33.48 -23.08 9.05
N ILE A 97 -33.38 -22.04 8.22
CA ILE A 97 -34.29 -21.80 7.09
C ILE A 97 -34.20 -22.96 6.08
N MET A 98 -33.00 -23.42 5.76
CA MET A 98 -32.78 -24.55 4.84
C MET A 98 -33.42 -25.84 5.35
N VAL A 99 -33.23 -26.17 6.63
CA VAL A 99 -33.83 -27.36 7.25
C VAL A 99 -35.36 -27.26 7.26
N ALA A 100 -35.92 -26.09 7.60
CA ALA A 100 -37.35 -25.87 7.56
C ALA A 100 -37.92 -26.06 6.14
N ALA A 101 -37.25 -25.51 5.12
CA ALA A 101 -37.64 -25.68 3.72
C ALA A 101 -37.59 -27.17 3.28
N LEU A 102 -36.55 -27.90 3.67
CA LEU A 102 -36.44 -29.34 3.41
C LEU A 102 -37.59 -30.11 4.06
N VAL A 103 -37.91 -29.85 5.33
CA VAL A 103 -39.03 -30.50 6.03
C VAL A 103 -40.35 -30.22 5.33
N VAL A 104 -40.61 -28.97 4.94
CA VAL A 104 -41.83 -28.60 4.20
C VAL A 104 -41.89 -29.29 2.84
N PHE A 105 -40.77 -29.31 2.11
CA PHE A 105 -40.68 -29.98 0.80
C PHE A 105 -41.00 -31.48 0.91
N PHE A 106 -40.42 -32.18 1.88
CA PHE A 106 -40.68 -33.60 2.09
C PHE A 106 -42.11 -33.87 2.59
N ARG A 107 -42.66 -33.04 3.49
CA ARG A 107 -44.07 -33.14 3.92
C ARG A 107 -45.03 -32.97 2.74
N LYS A 108 -44.80 -31.95 1.90
CA LYS A 108 -45.62 -31.72 0.69
C LYS A 108 -45.53 -32.89 -0.28
N ARG A 109 -44.34 -33.50 -0.44
CA ARG A 109 -44.14 -34.65 -1.33
C ARG A 109 -44.85 -35.93 -0.84
N VAL A 110 -45.06 -36.07 0.47
CA VAL A 110 -45.81 -37.19 1.06
C VAL A 110 -47.33 -36.96 0.97
N THR A 111 -47.81 -35.74 1.19
CA THR A 111 -49.24 -35.41 1.09
C THR A 111 -49.77 -35.35 -0.36
N ASN A 112 -48.90 -35.09 -1.35
CA ASN A 112 -49.27 -35.09 -2.78
C ASN A 112 -49.17 -36.48 -3.46
N LYS A 113 -49.13 -37.56 -2.68
CA LYS A 113 -49.28 -38.95 -3.14
C LYS A 113 -50.60 -39.51 -2.64
#